data_AF-A0A9D9LAA3-F1
#
_entry.id   AF-A0A9D9LAA3-F1
#
_cell.length_a   1.000
_cell.length_b   1.000
_cell.length_c   1.000
_cell.angle_alpha   90.00
_cell.angle_beta   90.00
_cell.angle_gamma   90.00
#
_symmetry.space_group_name_H-M   'P 1'
#
loop_
_entity.id
_entity.type
_entity.pdbx_description
1 polymer ?
#
loop_
_entity_poly.entity_id
_entity_poly.type
_entity_poly.pdbx_seq_one_letter_code
_entity_poly.pdbx_strand_id
1 'polypeptide(L)'
;MYIPKIPDNSLKEEITRIIELCVKNNERLGCETSSFCAKESEDAIRLMEQELGANIPESYKDWLRFSHKCNIAHNLAWFWGTADLHSMYISEDYVFIGTLIGDGEMICFSKATGKFIEYYEGEVHEVESFKDILKRLIRMLEGAPVLSGNRCDEVLSFIRNDNISTRTGADEFAFIDLCTSLARNSTSQRITSAFQKLPAAARKAFIGYLTAEERRELVSHLRDQAVKDFWEEERKLLKNGECTYDWSPTQIEQIMNISAETGNCNAIAGIPLSGYTGGGRAFIARHIHRAADHPEFSGQWNNIKAEKYRYYFEHVLNFAELRDEEYSKPAKYFREIDASNSLKPEIEKLLKLCEKYDENHGYRSSYFSGPVSEEEMQRWEQENGVHIPETVKDWLRFTQGCSIAERSAWFMGPTSFTSQYLPDDLVAIGGEIGDGEMICFSKTTGKVIDLFEGEVKEFDSLKDVLNSINDLIDESKPSISDETWDMLMKKYEEDKAKGLI
;
A
#
# COMPACT_ATOMS: atom_id res chain seq x y z
N MET A 1 -6.43 -13.32 -16.79
CA MET A 1 -5.31 -12.40 -16.55
C MET A 1 -5.07 -11.60 -17.81
N TYR A 2 -5.27 -10.28 -17.76
CA TYR A 2 -4.86 -9.38 -18.85
C TYR A 2 -3.33 -9.27 -18.90
N ILE A 3 -2.76 -9.33 -20.11
CA ILE A 3 -1.31 -9.22 -20.34
C ILE A 3 -1.08 -8.12 -21.38
N PRO A 4 -0.45 -7.00 -21.01
CA PRO A 4 -0.08 -5.95 -21.96
C PRO A 4 0.85 -6.46 -23.05
N LYS A 5 0.90 -5.77 -24.18
CA LYS A 5 1.89 -6.05 -25.21
C LYS A 5 3.28 -5.81 -24.63
N ILE A 6 4.13 -6.85 -24.64
CA ILE A 6 5.51 -6.76 -24.15
C ILE A 6 6.27 -5.77 -25.05
N PRO A 7 6.82 -4.67 -24.49
CA PRO A 7 7.62 -3.72 -25.25
C PRO A 7 8.96 -4.32 -25.68
N ASP A 8 9.49 -3.85 -26.80
CA ASP A 8 10.84 -4.19 -27.24
C ASP A 8 11.84 -3.24 -26.58
N ASN A 9 12.17 -3.52 -25.31
CA ASN A 9 13.04 -2.68 -24.49
C ASN A 9 14.00 -3.51 -23.62
N SER A 10 14.73 -2.85 -22.71
CA SER A 10 15.82 -3.47 -21.96
C SER A 10 15.39 -4.59 -20.99
N LEU A 11 14.09 -4.65 -20.68
CA LEU A 11 13.47 -5.59 -19.74
C LEU A 11 12.65 -6.70 -20.42
N LYS A 12 12.66 -6.77 -21.75
CA LYS A 12 11.82 -7.72 -22.51
C LYS A 12 11.98 -9.16 -22.03
N GLU A 13 13.22 -9.60 -21.78
CA GLU A 13 13.50 -10.97 -21.34
C GLU A 13 12.90 -11.24 -19.95
N GLU A 14 13.11 -10.34 -19.00
CA GLU A 14 12.58 -10.44 -17.63
C GLU A 14 11.06 -10.37 -17.61
N ILE A 15 10.45 -9.43 -18.34
CA ILE A 15 9.00 -9.30 -18.44
C ILE A 15 8.39 -10.58 -19.00
N THR A 16 8.96 -11.10 -20.10
CA THR A 16 8.50 -12.36 -20.71
C THR A 16 8.57 -13.50 -19.71
N ARG A 17 9.69 -13.62 -18.99
CA ARG A 17 9.89 -14.69 -18.01
C ARG A 17 8.92 -14.60 -16.83
N ILE A 18 8.69 -13.40 -16.30
CA ILE A 18 7.72 -13.16 -15.23
C ILE A 18 6.32 -13.57 -15.69
N ILE A 19 5.90 -13.17 -16.89
CA ILE A 19 4.58 -13.54 -17.43
C ILE A 19 4.44 -15.07 -17.54
N GLU A 20 5.44 -15.77 -18.07
CA GLU A 20 5.44 -17.24 -18.15
C GLU A 20 5.24 -17.89 -16.77
N LEU A 21 5.97 -17.40 -15.76
CA LEU A 21 5.88 -17.91 -14.40
C LEU A 21 4.52 -17.59 -13.75
N CYS A 22 3.97 -16.40 -13.98
CA CYS A 22 2.62 -16.02 -13.54
C CYS A 22 1.55 -16.92 -14.16
N VAL A 23 1.62 -17.18 -15.47
CA VAL A 23 0.69 -18.09 -16.16
C VAL A 23 0.78 -19.49 -15.57
N LYS A 24 1.99 -20.03 -15.41
CA LYS A 24 2.20 -21.35 -14.81
C LYS A 24 1.67 -21.44 -13.37
N ASN A 25 1.83 -20.38 -12.58
CA ASN A 25 1.29 -20.32 -11.21
C ASN A 25 -0.24 -20.28 -11.20
N ASN A 26 -0.86 -19.51 -12.08
CA ASN A 26 -2.32 -19.48 -12.23
C ASN A 26 -2.87 -20.85 -12.62
N GLU A 27 -2.24 -21.55 -13.56
CA GLU A 27 -2.61 -22.91 -13.97
C GLU A 27 -2.51 -23.91 -12.81
N ARG A 28 -1.45 -23.80 -12.01
CA ARG A 28 -1.22 -24.68 -10.85
C ARG A 28 -2.25 -24.46 -9.73
N LEU A 29 -2.66 -23.21 -9.51
CA LEU A 29 -3.52 -22.82 -8.39
C LEU A 29 -5.00 -22.76 -8.75
N GLY A 30 -5.34 -22.74 -10.04
CA GLY A 30 -6.72 -22.66 -10.52
C GLY A 30 -7.38 -21.29 -10.31
N CYS A 31 -6.61 -20.25 -9.99
CA CYS A 31 -7.09 -18.88 -9.80
C CYS A 31 -6.09 -17.85 -10.35
N GLU A 32 -6.55 -16.62 -10.59
CA GLU A 32 -5.68 -15.53 -11.00
C GLU A 32 -4.88 -15.02 -9.80
N THR A 33 -3.56 -15.14 -9.87
CA THR A 33 -2.64 -14.70 -8.82
C THR A 33 -1.88 -13.46 -9.21
N SER A 34 -2.01 -12.97 -10.44
CA SER A 34 -1.25 -11.81 -10.90
C SER A 34 -2.13 -10.94 -11.77
N SER A 35 -1.91 -9.63 -11.71
CA SER A 35 -2.58 -8.65 -12.54
C SER A 35 -1.57 -7.62 -13.06
N PHE A 36 -1.77 -7.22 -14.30
CA PHE A 36 -1.02 -6.17 -14.96
C PHE A 36 -2.03 -5.17 -15.50
N CYS A 37 -1.68 -3.90 -15.48
CA CYS A 37 -2.50 -2.83 -16.05
C CYS A 37 -1.92 -2.37 -17.39
N ALA A 38 -2.64 -1.48 -18.07
CA ALA A 38 -2.14 -0.90 -19.31
C ALA A 38 -0.81 -0.16 -19.07
N LYS A 39 -0.05 0.03 -20.13
CA LYS A 39 1.17 0.82 -20.09
C LYS A 39 0.88 2.27 -19.66
N GLU A 40 1.87 2.89 -19.04
CA GLU A 40 1.85 4.31 -18.73
C GLU A 40 2.06 5.16 -20.00
N SER A 41 1.52 6.38 -20.00
CA SER A 41 1.77 7.35 -21.06
C SER A 41 3.10 8.09 -20.84
N GLU A 42 3.79 8.46 -21.92
CA GLU A 42 5.04 9.24 -21.83
C GLU A 42 4.80 10.62 -21.21
N ASP A 43 3.63 11.20 -21.42
CA ASP A 43 3.27 12.49 -20.82
C ASP A 43 3.08 12.38 -19.30
N ALA A 44 2.44 11.30 -18.82
CA ALA A 44 2.33 11.03 -17.39
C ALA A 44 3.70 10.79 -16.72
N ILE A 45 4.62 10.10 -17.41
CA ILE A 45 6.00 9.91 -16.93
C ILE A 45 6.70 11.26 -16.81
N ARG A 46 6.62 12.13 -17.83
CA ARG A 46 7.25 13.46 -17.82
C ARG A 46 6.67 14.36 -16.75
N LEU A 47 5.35 14.35 -16.58
CA LEU A 47 4.68 15.12 -15.53
C LEU A 47 5.17 14.67 -14.15
N MET A 48 5.27 13.36 -13.94
CA MET A 48 5.77 12.82 -12.68
C MET A 48 7.24 13.18 -12.42
N GLU A 49 8.10 13.15 -13.44
CA GLU A 49 9.50 13.60 -13.31
C GLU A 49 9.58 15.08 -12.90
N GLN A 50 8.67 15.93 -13.40
CA GLN A 50 8.56 17.34 -13.01
C GLN A 50 8.07 17.47 -11.56
N GLU A 51 7.03 16.74 -11.17
CA GLU A 51 6.48 16.76 -9.80
C GLU A 51 7.49 16.24 -8.76
N LEU A 52 8.27 15.21 -9.08
CA LEU A 52 9.32 14.69 -8.21
C LEU A 52 10.56 15.59 -8.13
N GLY A 53 10.74 16.49 -9.11
CA GLY A 53 11.98 17.22 -9.31
C GLY A 53 13.16 16.30 -9.63
N ALA A 54 12.90 15.13 -10.23
CA ALA A 54 13.90 14.09 -10.49
C ALA A 54 13.53 13.23 -11.70
N ASN A 55 14.53 12.72 -12.42
CA ASN A 55 14.28 11.79 -13.53
C ASN A 55 13.97 10.40 -12.97
N ILE A 56 12.93 9.76 -13.51
CA ILE A 56 12.63 8.36 -13.24
C ILE A 56 13.70 7.53 -13.97
N PRO A 57 14.35 6.55 -13.32
CA PRO A 57 15.37 5.74 -13.96
C PRO A 57 14.83 5.02 -15.20
N GLU A 58 15.63 4.96 -16.28
CA GLU A 58 15.17 4.45 -17.57
C GLU A 58 14.66 3.01 -17.50
N SER A 59 15.28 2.15 -16.69
CA SER A 59 14.81 0.78 -16.50
C SER A 59 13.45 0.71 -15.79
N TYR A 60 13.09 1.68 -14.95
CA TYR A 60 11.72 1.75 -14.41
C TYR A 60 10.73 2.32 -15.43
N LYS A 61 11.15 3.29 -16.25
CA LYS A 61 10.33 3.76 -17.39
C LYS A 61 10.03 2.64 -18.38
N ASP A 62 11.00 1.77 -18.63
CA ASP A 62 10.82 0.56 -19.44
C ASP A 62 9.78 -0.40 -18.84
N TRP A 63 9.69 -0.48 -17.51
CA TRP A 63 8.62 -1.21 -16.84
C TRP A 63 7.27 -0.51 -16.98
N LEU A 64 7.21 0.80 -16.78
CA LEU A 64 5.97 1.59 -16.92
C LEU A 64 5.40 1.50 -18.35
N ARG A 65 6.26 1.43 -19.37
CA ARG A 65 5.87 1.18 -20.78
C ARG A 65 5.29 -0.21 -21.02
N PHE A 66 5.49 -1.14 -20.10
CA PHE A 66 4.81 -2.43 -20.08
C PHE A 66 3.52 -2.37 -19.27
N SER A 67 3.58 -1.93 -18.01
CA SER A 67 2.45 -1.91 -17.09
C SER A 67 2.60 -0.79 -16.06
N HIS A 68 1.63 0.13 -15.99
CA HIS A 68 1.67 1.20 -14.98
C HIS A 68 1.37 0.71 -13.57
N LYS A 69 0.79 -0.47 -13.38
CA LYS A 69 0.47 -0.99 -12.05
C LYS A 69 0.38 -2.49 -12.15
N CYS A 70 0.97 -3.20 -11.20
CA CYS A 70 0.86 -4.64 -11.21
C CYS A 70 0.85 -5.23 -9.80
N ASN A 71 0.32 -6.44 -9.76
CA ASN A 71 0.43 -7.36 -8.66
C ASN A 71 0.93 -8.69 -9.21
N ILE A 72 1.95 -9.27 -8.59
CA ILE A 72 2.60 -10.49 -9.07
C ILE A 72 2.53 -11.54 -7.96
N ALA A 73 2.05 -12.74 -8.31
CA ALA A 73 1.96 -13.90 -7.43
C ALA A 73 1.40 -13.58 -6.04
N HIS A 74 0.16 -13.10 -6.05
CA HIS A 74 -0.67 -12.67 -4.94
C HIS A 74 -0.18 -11.42 -4.24
N ASN A 75 0.97 -11.47 -3.56
CA ASN A 75 1.59 -10.31 -2.92
C ASN A 75 3.11 -10.42 -2.91
N LEU A 76 3.66 -11.28 -3.77
CA LEU A 76 5.09 -11.42 -3.89
C LEU A 76 5.74 -10.11 -4.38
N ALA A 77 5.10 -9.41 -5.30
CA ALA A 77 5.52 -8.07 -5.71
C ALA A 77 4.35 -7.17 -6.10
N TRP A 78 4.51 -5.87 -5.82
CA TRP A 78 3.67 -4.78 -6.31
C TRP A 78 4.55 -3.69 -6.88
N PHE A 79 4.24 -3.24 -8.10
CA PHE A 79 4.89 -2.08 -8.71
C PHE A 79 3.86 -1.02 -9.09
N TRP A 80 4.23 0.24 -8.88
CA TRP A 80 3.32 1.38 -8.77
C TRP A 80 3.46 2.33 -9.96
N GLY A 81 2.35 2.92 -10.38
CA GLY A 81 2.31 3.84 -11.52
C GLY A 81 2.69 5.25 -11.14
N THR A 82 2.81 6.13 -12.12
CA THR A 82 3.16 7.54 -11.88
C THR A 82 2.21 8.17 -10.87
N ALA A 83 0.90 7.94 -11.01
CA ALA A 83 -0.12 8.46 -10.09
C ALA A 83 0.06 8.04 -8.62
N ASP A 84 0.78 6.96 -8.35
CA ASP A 84 1.00 6.45 -7.00
C ASP A 84 2.45 6.70 -6.51
N LEU A 85 3.34 7.28 -7.33
CA LEU A 85 4.73 7.56 -6.94
C LEU A 85 4.80 8.73 -5.97
N HIS A 86 5.55 8.56 -4.89
CA HIS A 86 5.75 9.60 -3.90
C HIS A 86 7.13 9.46 -3.25
N SER A 87 7.61 10.56 -2.66
CA SER A 87 8.84 10.51 -1.87
C SER A 87 8.60 9.69 -0.61
N MET A 88 9.57 8.86 -0.23
CA MET A 88 9.49 8.09 1.00
C MET A 88 9.63 8.99 2.21
N TYR A 89 8.86 8.67 3.25
CA TYR A 89 8.99 9.28 4.56
C TYR A 89 10.34 8.96 5.24
N ILE A 90 11.03 7.91 4.79
CA ILE A 90 12.38 7.53 5.26
C ILE A 90 13.46 8.46 4.70
N SER A 91 13.28 8.96 3.48
CA SER A 91 14.19 9.92 2.85
C SER A 91 13.48 10.61 1.70
N GLU A 92 13.50 11.95 1.71
CA GLU A 92 12.98 12.76 0.61
C GLU A 92 13.73 12.51 -0.70
N ASP A 93 14.95 11.96 -0.62
CA ASP A 93 15.74 11.56 -1.78
C ASP A 93 15.25 10.26 -2.40
N TYR A 94 14.41 9.46 -1.75
CA TYR A 94 13.94 8.18 -2.28
C TYR A 94 12.51 8.29 -2.77
N VAL A 95 12.24 7.79 -3.96
CA VAL A 95 10.90 7.70 -4.55
C VAL A 95 10.44 6.26 -4.47
N PHE A 96 9.34 6.03 -3.76
CA PHE A 96 8.74 4.72 -3.57
C PHE A 96 8.06 4.24 -4.85
N ILE A 97 8.41 3.04 -5.31
CA ILE A 97 7.90 2.45 -6.57
C ILE A 97 7.23 1.09 -6.38
N GLY A 98 7.34 0.46 -5.20
CA GLY A 98 6.77 -0.86 -5.00
C GLY A 98 7.14 -1.57 -3.72
N THR A 99 6.60 -2.77 -3.56
CA THR A 99 6.92 -3.66 -2.43
C THR A 99 7.25 -5.05 -2.92
N LEU A 100 8.10 -5.76 -2.17
CA LEU A 100 8.28 -7.20 -2.27
C LEU A 100 7.72 -7.90 -1.03
N ILE A 101 7.20 -9.12 -1.18
CA ILE A 101 6.75 -10.06 -0.12
C ILE A 101 5.54 -9.57 0.72
N GLY A 102 5.24 -8.28 0.70
CA GLY A 102 4.10 -7.69 1.41
C GLY A 102 4.31 -7.55 2.92
N ASP A 103 5.53 -7.72 3.41
CA ASP A 103 5.91 -7.69 4.83
C ASP A 103 6.73 -6.45 5.23
N GLY A 104 6.83 -5.48 4.31
CA GLY A 104 7.49 -4.19 4.50
C GLY A 104 8.73 -3.95 3.68
N GLU A 105 9.14 -4.90 2.85
CA GLU A 105 10.20 -4.67 1.87
C GLU A 105 9.74 -3.68 0.81
N MET A 106 10.39 -2.52 0.80
CA MET A 106 10.10 -1.40 -0.09
C MET A 106 11.13 -1.31 -1.19
N ILE A 107 10.67 -1.01 -2.39
CA ILE A 107 11.51 -0.78 -3.56
C ILE A 107 11.37 0.69 -3.94
N CYS A 108 12.50 1.36 -4.08
CA CYS A 108 12.57 2.79 -4.39
C CYS A 108 13.63 3.07 -5.46
N PHE A 109 13.71 4.32 -5.90
CA PHE A 109 14.92 4.86 -6.52
C PHE A 109 15.35 6.16 -5.87
N SER A 110 16.64 6.46 -5.90
CA SER A 110 17.20 7.72 -5.44
C SER A 110 17.04 8.81 -6.49
N LYS A 111 16.47 9.95 -6.12
CA LYS A 111 16.40 11.18 -6.93
C LYS A 111 17.80 11.69 -7.29
N ALA A 112 18.74 11.57 -6.35
CA ALA A 112 20.09 12.09 -6.50
C ALA A 112 20.95 11.22 -7.44
N THR A 113 20.86 9.90 -7.33
CA THR A 113 21.74 8.98 -8.07
C THR A 113 21.06 8.23 -9.19
N GLY A 114 19.72 8.15 -9.19
CA GLY A 114 18.94 7.30 -10.09
C GLY A 114 19.08 5.79 -9.80
N LYS A 115 19.84 5.41 -8.76
CA LYS A 115 19.97 4.01 -8.36
C LYS A 115 18.72 3.51 -7.66
N PHE A 116 18.46 2.22 -7.78
CA PHE A 116 17.38 1.57 -7.06
C PHE A 116 17.80 1.26 -5.64
N ILE A 117 16.82 1.29 -4.74
CA ILE A 117 17.01 1.04 -3.32
C ILE A 117 16.01 -0.04 -2.91
N GLU A 118 16.52 -1.15 -2.38
CA GLU A 118 15.71 -2.08 -1.58
C GLU A 118 15.86 -1.65 -0.12
N TYR A 119 14.76 -1.19 0.47
CA TYR A 119 14.72 -0.76 1.87
C TYR A 119 13.93 -1.78 2.69
N TYR A 120 14.50 -2.21 3.81
CA TYR A 120 13.81 -3.06 4.74
C TYR A 120 14.28 -2.87 6.19
N GLU A 121 13.36 -2.51 7.10
CA GLU A 121 13.61 -2.41 8.55
C GLU A 121 14.84 -1.57 8.95
N GLY A 122 15.18 -0.55 8.16
CA GLY A 122 16.34 0.32 8.38
C GLY A 122 17.59 -0.09 7.59
N GLU A 123 17.60 -1.26 6.94
CA GLU A 123 18.65 -1.64 6.00
C GLU A 123 18.36 -1.07 4.61
N VAL A 124 19.41 -0.52 3.99
CA VAL A 124 19.39 0.08 2.65
C VAL A 124 20.33 -0.73 1.77
N HIS A 125 19.80 -1.21 0.64
CA HIS A 125 20.60 -1.89 -0.37
C HIS A 125 20.47 -1.18 -1.71
N GLU A 126 21.58 -0.66 -2.22
CA GLU A 126 21.62 -0.09 -3.55
C GLU A 126 21.67 -1.18 -4.62
N VAL A 127 20.87 -1.00 -5.66
CA VAL A 127 20.79 -1.86 -6.83
C VAL A 127 20.92 -0.97 -8.07
N GLU A 128 21.73 -1.41 -9.03
CA GLU A 128 22.08 -0.56 -10.19
C GLU A 128 20.92 -0.42 -11.19
N SER A 129 20.01 -1.41 -11.27
CA SER A 129 18.92 -1.39 -12.23
C SER A 129 17.68 -2.13 -11.74
N PHE A 130 16.50 -1.67 -12.16
CA PHE A 130 15.24 -2.39 -11.98
C PHE A 130 15.29 -3.81 -12.55
N LYS A 131 16.12 -4.03 -13.57
CA LYS A 131 16.37 -5.36 -14.13
C LYS A 131 16.82 -6.37 -13.07
N ASP A 132 17.65 -5.95 -12.11
CA ASP A 132 18.17 -6.85 -11.08
C ASP A 132 17.12 -7.16 -10.01
N ILE A 133 16.23 -6.20 -9.71
CA ILE A 133 15.02 -6.44 -8.90
C ILE A 133 14.12 -7.47 -9.59
N LEU A 134 13.91 -7.36 -10.91
CA LEU A 134 13.12 -8.33 -11.66
C LEU A 134 13.77 -9.72 -11.71
N LYS A 135 15.09 -9.82 -11.84
CA LYS A 135 15.81 -11.11 -11.74
C LYS A 135 15.63 -11.77 -10.38
N ARG A 136 15.68 -10.99 -9.30
CA ARG A 136 15.39 -11.49 -7.95
C ARG A 136 13.96 -12.00 -7.86
N LEU A 137 13.00 -11.24 -8.35
CA LEU A 137 11.60 -11.68 -8.42
C LEU A 137 11.42 -12.98 -9.23
N ILE A 138 12.11 -13.11 -10.36
CA ILE A 138 12.11 -14.35 -11.17
C ILE A 138 12.65 -15.52 -10.36
N ARG A 139 13.76 -15.36 -9.65
CA ARG A 139 14.31 -16.42 -8.78
C ARG A 139 13.31 -16.85 -7.71
N MET A 140 12.62 -15.90 -7.08
CA MET A 140 11.58 -16.17 -6.08
C MET A 140 10.40 -16.93 -6.69
N LEU A 141 9.95 -16.53 -7.89
CA LEU A 141 8.89 -17.21 -8.63
C LEU A 141 9.28 -18.63 -9.08
N GLU A 142 10.56 -18.85 -9.39
CA GLU A 142 11.11 -20.16 -9.81
C GLU A 142 11.39 -21.10 -8.63
N GLY A 143 11.48 -20.57 -7.41
CA GLY A 143 11.98 -21.30 -6.25
C GLY A 143 13.47 -21.63 -6.35
N ALA A 144 14.26 -20.77 -6.99
CA ALA A 144 15.69 -21.04 -7.21
C ALA A 144 16.40 -21.38 -5.88
N PRO A 145 17.35 -22.34 -5.87
CA PRO A 145 18.10 -22.65 -4.66
C PRO A 145 18.78 -21.41 -4.08
N VAL A 146 18.74 -21.29 -2.76
CA VAL A 146 19.44 -20.25 -2.00
C VAL A 146 20.95 -20.50 -2.03
N LEU A 147 21.35 -21.78 -1.92
CA LEU A 147 22.75 -22.20 -1.96
C LEU A 147 23.03 -22.99 -3.24
N SER A 148 24.23 -22.84 -3.78
CA SER A 148 24.75 -23.84 -4.72
C SER A 148 25.18 -25.11 -3.98
N GLY A 149 25.30 -26.24 -4.68
CA GLY A 149 25.78 -27.50 -4.08
C GLY A 149 27.14 -27.35 -3.39
N ASN A 150 28.10 -26.71 -4.07
CA ASN A 150 29.43 -26.47 -3.49
C ASN A 150 29.36 -25.56 -2.26
N ARG A 151 28.50 -24.55 -2.30
CA ARG A 151 28.33 -23.61 -1.19
C ARG A 151 27.71 -24.26 0.06
N CYS A 152 26.80 -25.22 -0.15
CA CYS A 152 26.25 -26.04 0.92
C CYS A 152 27.34 -26.81 1.68
N ASP A 153 28.27 -27.45 0.95
CA ASP A 153 29.39 -28.17 1.56
C ASP A 153 30.33 -27.25 2.33
N GLU A 154 30.59 -26.05 1.81
CA GLU A 154 31.39 -25.02 2.50
C GLU A 154 30.74 -24.61 3.83
N VAL A 155 29.46 -24.26 3.83
CA VAL A 155 28.73 -23.85 5.04
C VAL A 155 28.72 -24.97 6.08
N LEU A 156 28.48 -26.22 5.66
CA LEU A 156 28.55 -27.38 6.56
C LEU A 156 29.96 -27.59 7.13
N SER A 157 31.01 -27.31 6.35
CA SER A 157 32.39 -27.40 6.83
C SER A 157 32.67 -26.36 7.92
N PHE A 158 32.18 -25.12 7.78
CA PHE A 158 32.33 -24.09 8.79
C PHE A 158 31.60 -24.45 10.10
N ILE A 159 30.36 -24.95 9.99
CA ILE A 159 29.57 -25.41 11.15
C ILE A 159 30.30 -26.49 11.94
N ARG A 160 30.94 -27.45 11.24
CA ARG A 160 31.74 -28.51 11.84
C ARG A 160 33.01 -27.98 12.50
N ASN A 161 33.77 -27.16 11.78
CA ASN A 161 35.05 -26.63 12.26
C ASN A 161 34.87 -25.75 13.51
N ASP A 162 33.78 -24.97 13.57
CA ASP A 162 33.50 -24.08 14.70
C ASP A 162 32.73 -24.77 15.85
N ASN A 163 32.52 -26.10 15.75
CA ASN A 163 31.81 -26.93 16.72
C ASN A 163 30.42 -26.38 17.10
N ILE A 164 29.69 -25.83 16.13
CA ILE A 164 28.43 -25.12 16.38
C ILE A 164 27.36 -26.06 16.94
N SER A 165 27.26 -27.29 16.44
CA SER A 165 26.33 -28.31 16.95
C SER A 165 26.46 -28.49 18.47
N THR A 166 27.69 -28.70 18.94
CA THR A 166 28.00 -28.86 20.37
C THR A 166 27.72 -27.59 21.17
N ARG A 167 28.09 -26.42 20.64
CA ARG A 167 27.93 -25.13 21.34
C ARG A 167 26.48 -24.69 21.48
N THR A 168 25.62 -25.10 20.56
CA THR A 168 24.23 -24.67 20.48
C THR A 168 23.23 -25.76 20.87
N GLY A 169 23.70 -26.99 21.10
CA GLY A 169 22.86 -28.15 21.37
C GLY A 169 22.06 -28.64 20.15
N ALA A 170 22.45 -28.22 18.95
CA ALA A 170 21.77 -28.57 17.71
C ALA A 170 22.26 -29.92 17.16
N ASP A 171 21.32 -30.67 16.57
CA ASP A 171 21.64 -31.90 15.82
C ASP A 171 22.35 -31.54 14.51
N GLU A 172 23.49 -32.17 14.22
CA GLU A 172 24.20 -32.00 12.95
C GLU A 172 23.31 -32.36 11.76
N PHE A 173 22.44 -33.37 11.90
CA PHE A 173 21.49 -33.72 10.85
C PHE A 173 20.49 -32.61 10.56
N ALA A 174 20.16 -31.76 11.53
CA ALA A 174 19.28 -30.61 11.30
C ALA A 174 19.97 -29.53 10.45
N PHE A 175 21.28 -29.31 10.64
CA PHE A 175 22.06 -28.43 9.74
C PHE A 175 22.15 -29.01 8.33
N ILE A 176 22.40 -30.31 8.20
CA ILE A 176 22.43 -30.99 6.89
C ILE A 176 21.07 -30.88 6.19
N ASP A 177 19.96 -31.09 6.91
CA ASP A 177 18.60 -30.96 6.39
C ASP A 177 18.32 -29.55 5.88
N LEU A 178 18.74 -28.53 6.64
CA LEU A 178 18.60 -27.12 6.24
C LEU A 178 19.46 -26.80 5.00
N CYS A 179 20.76 -27.09 5.03
CA CYS A 179 21.65 -26.85 3.89
C CYS A 179 21.18 -27.57 2.64
N THR A 180 20.74 -28.82 2.77
CA THR A 180 20.20 -29.60 1.65
C THR A 180 18.91 -28.99 1.12
N SER A 181 18.04 -28.47 2.01
CA SER A 181 16.82 -27.79 1.59
C SER A 181 17.13 -26.51 0.83
N LEU A 182 18.15 -25.75 1.25
CA LEU A 182 18.60 -24.52 0.59
C LEU A 182 19.35 -24.77 -0.72
N ALA A 183 20.05 -25.91 -0.84
CA ALA A 183 20.75 -26.31 -2.06
C ALA A 183 19.84 -26.92 -3.14
N ARG A 184 18.58 -27.19 -2.78
CA ARG A 184 17.55 -27.71 -3.67
C ARG A 184 16.52 -26.63 -3.93
N ASN A 185 15.76 -26.78 -5.03
CA ASN A 185 14.55 -25.98 -5.27
C ASN A 185 13.44 -26.49 -4.33
N SER A 186 13.63 -26.26 -3.03
CA SER A 186 12.69 -26.63 -1.98
C SER A 186 11.70 -25.50 -1.77
N THR A 187 10.48 -25.84 -1.34
CA THR A 187 9.48 -24.82 -1.00
C THR A 187 9.89 -24.02 0.23
N SER A 188 9.42 -22.77 0.34
CA SER A 188 9.60 -21.93 1.54
C SER A 188 9.15 -22.66 2.82
N GLN A 189 8.09 -23.46 2.74
CA GLN A 189 7.61 -24.32 3.84
C GLN A 189 8.65 -25.34 4.28
N ARG A 190 9.31 -26.03 3.33
CA ARG A 190 10.33 -27.04 3.65
C ARG A 190 11.58 -26.40 4.25
N ILE A 191 12.01 -25.27 3.68
CA ILE A 191 13.14 -24.49 4.18
C ILE A 191 12.85 -24.02 5.60
N THR A 192 11.69 -23.40 5.83
CA THR A 192 11.25 -22.91 7.14
C THR A 192 11.16 -24.05 8.15
N SER A 193 10.55 -25.18 7.78
CA SER A 193 10.49 -26.35 8.65
C SER A 193 11.86 -26.88 9.03
N ALA A 194 12.82 -26.92 8.10
CA ALA A 194 14.19 -27.35 8.39
C ALA A 194 14.91 -26.34 9.30
N PHE A 195 14.73 -25.04 9.06
CA PHE A 195 15.30 -23.96 9.85
C PHE A 195 14.76 -23.96 11.29
N GLN A 196 13.46 -24.18 11.48
CA GLN A 196 12.81 -24.21 12.79
C GLN A 196 13.18 -25.43 13.65
N LYS A 197 13.75 -26.50 13.07
CA LYS A 197 14.31 -27.62 13.85
C LYS A 197 15.57 -27.23 14.63
N LEU A 198 16.26 -26.16 14.21
CA LEU A 198 17.45 -25.69 14.87
C LEU A 198 17.09 -24.80 16.09
N PRO A 199 17.78 -24.95 17.24
CA PRO A 199 17.70 -24.00 18.34
C PRO A 199 17.98 -22.56 17.89
N ALA A 200 17.45 -21.57 18.60
CA ALA A 200 17.63 -20.14 18.25
C ALA A 200 19.13 -19.74 18.07
N ALA A 201 20.00 -20.20 18.97
CA ALA A 201 21.44 -19.94 18.86
C ALA A 201 22.08 -20.58 17.61
N ALA A 202 21.61 -21.76 17.21
CA ALA A 202 22.06 -22.46 16.01
C ALA A 202 21.62 -21.76 14.73
N ARG A 203 20.37 -21.27 14.70
CA ARG A 203 19.85 -20.45 13.59
C ARG A 203 20.64 -19.17 13.40
N LYS A 204 20.91 -18.45 14.49
CA LYS A 204 21.70 -17.22 14.47
C LYS A 204 23.12 -17.47 13.97
N ALA A 205 23.77 -18.54 14.45
CA ALA A 205 25.10 -18.94 13.99
C ALA A 205 25.09 -19.33 12.50
N PHE A 206 24.11 -20.13 12.06
CA PHE A 206 23.97 -20.55 10.66
C PHE A 206 23.94 -19.35 9.71
N ILE A 207 23.09 -18.37 10.01
CA ILE A 207 22.92 -17.15 9.23
C ILE A 207 24.23 -16.36 9.14
N GLY A 208 25.06 -16.41 10.19
CA GLY A 208 26.40 -15.80 10.21
C GLY A 208 27.35 -16.31 9.12
N TYR A 209 27.19 -17.53 8.61
CA TYR A 209 28.05 -18.11 7.57
C TYR A 209 27.58 -17.81 6.14
N LEU A 210 26.39 -17.24 5.99
CA LEU A 210 25.83 -16.86 4.70
C LEU A 210 26.38 -15.52 4.22
N THR A 211 26.57 -15.40 2.90
CA THR A 211 26.81 -14.10 2.26
C THR A 211 25.61 -13.18 2.46
N ALA A 212 25.78 -11.89 2.17
CA ALA A 212 24.67 -10.93 2.27
C ALA A 212 23.48 -11.32 1.37
N GLU A 213 23.76 -11.78 0.15
CA GLU A 213 22.73 -12.25 -0.79
C GLU A 213 22.05 -13.54 -0.30
N GLU A 214 22.83 -14.56 0.09
CA GLU A 214 22.30 -15.84 0.60
C GLU A 214 21.42 -15.62 1.84
N ARG A 215 21.84 -14.72 2.72
CA ARG A 215 21.08 -14.33 3.90
C ARG A 215 19.77 -13.67 3.52
N ARG A 216 19.78 -12.71 2.59
CA ARG A 216 18.58 -12.02 2.13
C ARG A 216 17.57 -12.99 1.55
N GLU A 217 18.03 -13.90 0.69
CA GLU A 217 17.17 -14.92 0.06
C GLU A 217 16.60 -15.90 1.11
N LEU A 218 17.42 -16.42 2.02
CA LEU A 218 16.92 -17.26 3.13
C LEU A 218 15.88 -16.51 3.96
N VAL A 219 16.18 -15.29 4.39
CA VAL A 219 15.29 -14.49 5.24
C VAL A 219 13.97 -14.21 4.53
N SER A 220 14.02 -13.88 3.24
CA SER A 220 12.82 -13.71 2.40
C SER A 220 11.93 -14.96 2.38
N HIS A 221 12.50 -16.15 2.15
CA HIS A 221 11.75 -17.42 2.21
C HIS A 221 11.12 -17.67 3.57
N LEU A 222 11.89 -17.45 4.65
CA LEU A 222 11.42 -17.68 6.01
C LEU A 222 10.24 -16.78 6.35
N ARG A 223 10.32 -15.50 5.98
CA ARG A 223 9.35 -14.47 6.33
C ARG A 223 8.05 -14.59 5.54
N ASP A 224 8.15 -14.83 4.23
CA ASP A 224 7.00 -15.16 3.39
C ASP A 224 6.23 -16.36 3.96
N GLN A 225 6.96 -17.39 4.40
CA GLN A 225 6.33 -18.56 5.01
C GLN A 225 5.74 -18.25 6.39
N ALA A 226 6.41 -17.44 7.23
CA ALA A 226 5.90 -17.07 8.55
C ALA A 226 4.54 -16.35 8.47
N VAL A 227 4.37 -15.46 7.48
CA VAL A 227 3.08 -14.78 7.22
C VAL A 227 2.00 -15.78 6.83
N LYS A 228 2.32 -16.74 5.95
CA LYS A 228 1.38 -17.79 5.53
C LYS A 228 0.97 -18.67 6.72
N ASP A 229 1.96 -19.12 7.49
CA ASP A 229 1.77 -19.95 8.67
C ASP A 229 0.92 -19.22 9.72
N PHE A 230 1.14 -17.92 9.95
CA PHE A 230 0.33 -17.11 10.87
C PHE A 230 -1.15 -17.14 10.50
N TRP A 231 -1.47 -16.87 9.23
CA TRP A 231 -2.87 -16.89 8.79
C TRP A 231 -3.47 -18.30 8.79
N GLU A 232 -2.68 -19.33 8.53
CA GLU A 232 -3.13 -20.72 8.65
C GLU A 232 -3.44 -21.11 10.09
N GLU A 233 -2.59 -20.74 11.05
CA GLU A 233 -2.84 -20.97 12.47
C GLU A 233 -4.05 -20.17 12.97
N GLU A 234 -4.18 -18.90 12.55
CA GLU A 234 -5.34 -18.09 12.93
C GLU A 234 -6.67 -18.71 12.47
N ARG A 235 -6.71 -19.23 11.24
CA ARG A 235 -7.87 -19.98 10.75
C ARG A 235 -8.15 -21.24 11.55
N LYS A 236 -7.12 -21.94 12.05
CA LYS A 236 -7.31 -23.14 12.89
C LYS A 236 -7.90 -22.76 14.24
N LEU A 237 -7.40 -21.70 14.86
CA LEU A 237 -7.91 -21.18 16.12
C LEU A 237 -9.38 -20.79 15.99
N LEU A 238 -9.71 -19.99 14.95
CA LEU A 238 -11.09 -19.55 14.70
C LEU A 238 -12.08 -20.70 14.52
N LYS A 239 -11.66 -21.79 13.86
CA LYS A 239 -12.47 -23.02 13.72
C LYS A 239 -12.77 -23.70 15.06
N ASN A 240 -11.90 -23.51 16.04
CA ASN A 240 -12.04 -24.08 17.38
C ASN A 240 -12.72 -23.11 18.37
N GLY A 241 -13.15 -21.92 17.91
CA GLY A 241 -13.71 -20.87 18.77
C GLY A 241 -12.65 -20.11 19.58
N GLU A 242 -11.39 -20.19 19.16
CA GLU A 242 -10.26 -19.45 19.74
C GLU A 242 -9.76 -18.40 18.72
N CYS A 243 -8.98 -17.41 19.17
CA CYS A 243 -8.39 -16.41 18.28
C CYS A 243 -7.16 -15.76 18.94
N THR A 244 -6.19 -15.30 18.14
CA THR A 244 -5.08 -14.50 18.68
C THR A 244 -5.44 -13.03 18.88
N TYR A 245 -6.51 -12.55 18.23
CA TYR A 245 -7.04 -11.19 18.37
C TYR A 245 -8.56 -11.21 18.49
N ASP A 246 -9.14 -10.17 19.08
CA ASP A 246 -10.59 -9.97 19.17
C ASP A 246 -11.14 -9.48 17.82
N TRP A 247 -11.35 -10.42 16.91
CA TRP A 247 -11.82 -10.14 15.55
C TRP A 247 -13.32 -9.85 15.53
N SER A 248 -13.71 -8.78 14.82
CA SER A 248 -15.12 -8.55 14.49
C SER A 248 -15.66 -9.65 13.57
N PRO A 249 -16.98 -9.89 13.54
CA PRO A 249 -17.59 -10.87 12.64
C PRO A 249 -17.18 -10.73 11.17
N THR A 250 -17.15 -9.51 10.64
CA THR A 250 -16.72 -9.22 9.27
C THR A 250 -15.26 -9.59 9.02
N GLN A 251 -14.39 -9.40 10.02
CA GLN A 251 -12.97 -9.79 9.92
C GLN A 251 -12.81 -11.31 9.97
N ILE A 252 -13.62 -12.00 10.78
CA ILE A 252 -13.63 -13.46 10.82
C ILE A 252 -14.03 -14.01 9.45
N GLU A 253 -15.07 -13.46 8.80
CA GLU A 253 -15.45 -13.85 7.43
C GLU A 253 -14.30 -13.66 6.43
N GLN A 254 -13.60 -12.53 6.53
CA GLN A 254 -12.43 -12.20 5.71
C GLN A 254 -11.24 -13.12 5.97
N ILE A 255 -11.02 -13.61 7.20
CA ILE A 255 -9.92 -14.53 7.54
C ILE A 255 -10.29 -15.98 7.17
N MET A 256 -11.55 -16.37 7.41
CA MET A 256 -12.06 -17.74 7.27
C MET A 256 -12.42 -18.14 5.85
N ASN A 257 -12.53 -17.18 4.94
CA ASN A 257 -12.97 -17.39 3.56
C ASN A 257 -14.44 -17.82 3.44
N ILE A 258 -15.29 -17.48 4.40
CA ILE A 258 -16.67 -17.96 4.43
C ILE A 258 -17.58 -16.75 4.56
N SER A 259 -18.53 -16.58 3.64
CA SER A 259 -19.61 -15.60 3.78
C SER A 259 -20.56 -16.05 4.89
N ALA A 260 -20.79 -15.22 5.91
CA ALA A 260 -21.71 -15.58 7.00
C ALA A 260 -23.17 -15.70 6.52
N GLU A 261 -23.54 -14.98 5.46
CA GLU A 261 -24.88 -15.03 4.88
C GLU A 261 -25.15 -16.31 4.08
N THR A 262 -24.13 -16.83 3.37
CA THR A 262 -24.35 -17.91 2.38
C THR A 262 -23.67 -19.23 2.73
N GLY A 263 -22.73 -19.23 3.69
CA GLY A 263 -21.95 -20.42 4.06
C GLY A 263 -20.97 -20.90 2.96
N ASN A 264 -20.85 -20.18 1.85
CA ASN A 264 -19.98 -20.55 0.74
C ASN A 264 -18.53 -20.16 1.04
N CYS A 265 -17.61 -21.06 0.67
CA CYS A 265 -16.19 -20.74 0.61
C CYS A 265 -15.95 -19.74 -0.52
N ASN A 266 -15.55 -18.51 -0.18
CA ASN A 266 -14.84 -17.66 -1.12
C ASN A 266 -13.49 -18.34 -1.43
N ALA A 267 -12.91 -18.14 -2.61
CA ALA A 267 -11.67 -18.83 -3.00
C ALA A 267 -10.39 -18.08 -2.57
N ILE A 268 -10.49 -17.04 -1.73
CA ILE A 268 -9.49 -15.96 -1.71
C ILE A 268 -8.94 -15.60 -0.30
N ALA A 269 -9.57 -15.95 0.81
CA ALA A 269 -9.02 -15.66 2.14
C ALA A 269 -7.84 -16.56 2.53
N GLY A 270 -6.85 -15.92 3.14
CA GLY A 270 -5.50 -16.47 3.37
C GLY A 270 -4.52 -16.10 2.26
N ILE A 271 -5.03 -15.60 1.14
CA ILE A 271 -4.30 -14.71 0.24
C ILE A 271 -4.71 -13.29 0.66
N PRO A 272 -3.78 -12.34 0.85
CA PRO A 272 -4.20 -10.95 1.03
C PRO A 272 -4.98 -10.54 -0.22
N LEU A 273 -6.29 -10.32 -0.06
CA LEU A 273 -7.20 -9.91 -1.12
C LEU A 273 -6.66 -8.63 -1.78
N SER A 274 -6.16 -8.76 -3.00
CA SER A 274 -5.69 -7.67 -3.85
C SER A 274 -6.82 -7.23 -4.77
N GLY A 275 -7.46 -6.13 -4.42
CA GLY A 275 -8.45 -5.49 -5.30
C GLY A 275 -8.97 -4.22 -4.66
N TYR A 276 -8.89 -3.12 -5.40
CA TYR A 276 -9.61 -1.88 -5.13
C TYR A 276 -11.11 -2.14 -5.39
N THR A 277 -11.75 -2.96 -4.56
CA THR A 277 -13.20 -3.17 -4.57
C THR A 277 -13.74 -2.73 -3.24
N GLY A 278 -13.83 -1.41 -3.01
CA GLY A 278 -14.76 -0.76 -2.07
C GLY A 278 -14.94 -1.32 -0.66
N GLY A 279 -14.03 -2.14 -0.15
CA GLY A 279 -14.18 -2.88 1.11
C GLY A 279 -12.86 -2.90 1.85
N GLY A 280 -12.86 -2.26 3.02
CA GLY A 280 -11.67 -1.95 3.81
C GLY A 280 -10.67 -3.10 3.96
N ARG A 281 -9.41 -2.78 3.70
CA ARG A 281 -8.27 -3.57 4.15
C ARG A 281 -8.27 -3.53 5.69
N ALA A 282 -8.58 -4.65 6.35
CA ALA A 282 -8.66 -4.65 7.80
C ALA A 282 -7.26 -4.79 8.45
N PHE A 283 -6.39 -5.69 7.96
CA PHE A 283 -5.07 -5.95 8.58
C PHE A 283 -3.98 -6.40 7.59
N ILE A 284 -2.71 -6.17 7.96
CA ILE A 284 -1.49 -6.71 7.35
C ILE A 284 -0.71 -7.52 8.40
N ALA A 285 0.06 -8.49 7.94
CA ALA A 285 0.94 -9.29 8.79
C ALA A 285 2.34 -8.67 8.82
N ARG A 286 2.74 -8.13 9.98
CA ARG A 286 4.05 -7.52 10.20
C ARG A 286 4.90 -8.40 11.12
N HIS A 287 6.19 -8.48 10.86
CA HIS A 287 7.10 -9.14 11.79
C HIS A 287 7.38 -8.25 13.02
N ILE A 288 7.31 -8.84 14.22
CA ILE A 288 7.50 -8.14 15.49
C ILE A 288 8.98 -7.81 15.70
N HIS A 289 9.84 -8.79 15.45
CA HIS A 289 11.28 -8.65 15.56
C HIS A 289 11.92 -8.34 14.21
N ARG A 290 12.82 -7.36 14.21
CA ARG A 290 13.60 -7.03 13.01
C ARG A 290 14.52 -8.17 12.61
N ALA A 291 14.57 -8.48 11.32
CA ALA A 291 15.40 -9.57 10.81
C ALA A 291 16.90 -9.29 10.97
N ALA A 292 17.31 -8.02 10.94
CA ALA A 292 18.70 -7.62 11.17
C ALA A 292 19.18 -7.96 12.59
N ASP A 293 18.33 -7.71 13.59
CA ASP A 293 18.65 -7.88 15.01
C ASP A 293 18.42 -9.33 15.49
N HIS A 294 17.35 -9.93 14.99
CA HIS A 294 16.83 -11.23 15.40
C HIS A 294 16.52 -12.17 14.22
N PRO A 295 17.52 -12.47 13.37
CA PRO A 295 17.33 -13.32 12.20
C PRO A 295 16.89 -14.76 12.56
N GLU A 296 17.12 -15.20 13.80
CA GLU A 296 16.65 -16.47 14.34
C GLU A 296 15.12 -16.60 14.40
N PHE A 297 14.37 -15.50 14.39
CA PHE A 297 12.91 -15.48 14.49
C PHE A 297 12.19 -15.26 13.15
N SER A 298 12.93 -15.06 12.06
CA SER A 298 12.39 -14.69 10.73
C SER A 298 11.38 -15.69 10.16
N GLY A 299 11.44 -16.97 10.55
CA GLY A 299 10.53 -18.01 10.06
C GLY A 299 9.43 -18.41 11.03
N GLN A 300 9.21 -17.66 12.11
CA GLN A 300 8.25 -18.03 13.15
C GLN A 300 6.94 -17.29 12.97
N TRP A 301 5.82 -18.02 12.89
CA TRP A 301 4.50 -17.39 12.75
C TRP A 301 4.11 -16.56 13.98
N ASN A 302 4.58 -16.92 15.18
CA ASN A 302 4.34 -16.14 16.40
C ASN A 302 5.23 -14.88 16.50
N ASN A 303 6.15 -14.69 15.55
CA ASN A 303 6.83 -13.42 15.30
C ASN A 303 6.00 -12.52 14.37
N ILE A 304 4.76 -12.89 14.04
CA ILE A 304 3.85 -12.07 13.25
C ILE A 304 2.82 -11.39 14.15
N LYS A 305 2.60 -10.10 13.88
CA LYS A 305 1.51 -9.31 14.42
C LYS A 305 0.61 -8.86 13.30
N ALA A 306 -0.70 -9.03 13.48
CA ALA A 306 -1.67 -8.42 12.60
C ALA A 306 -1.85 -6.95 12.96
N GLU A 307 -1.51 -6.04 12.06
CA GLU A 307 -1.66 -4.59 12.24
C GLU A 307 -2.73 -4.06 11.30
N LYS A 308 -3.54 -3.08 11.74
CA LYS A 308 -4.54 -2.50 10.85
C LYS A 308 -3.85 -1.88 9.63
N TYR A 309 -4.40 -2.10 8.44
CA TYR A 309 -3.77 -1.65 7.19
C TYR A 309 -3.45 -0.14 7.20
N ARG A 310 -4.35 0.66 7.77
CA ARG A 310 -4.19 2.11 7.96
C ARG A 310 -3.01 2.45 8.90
N TYR A 311 -2.90 1.73 10.02
CA TYR A 311 -1.80 1.88 10.99
C TYR A 311 -0.43 1.50 10.42
N TYR A 312 -0.35 0.51 9.55
CA TYR A 312 0.93 0.08 8.99
C TYR A 312 1.53 1.08 8.01
N PHE A 313 0.71 1.66 7.13
CA PHE A 313 1.15 2.79 6.30
C PHE A 313 1.51 3.99 7.18
N GLU A 314 0.74 4.27 8.22
CA GLU A 314 1.01 5.39 9.13
C GLU A 314 2.24 5.17 10.06
N HIS A 315 2.65 3.93 10.37
CA HIS A 315 3.72 3.63 11.36
C HIS A 315 4.99 2.98 10.77
N VAL A 316 4.95 2.33 9.61
CA VAL A 316 6.18 1.88 8.91
C VAL A 316 6.74 2.98 8.02
N LEU A 317 5.90 3.93 7.62
CA LEU A 317 6.37 5.19 7.03
C LEU A 317 6.71 6.25 8.09
N ASN A 318 6.09 6.26 9.28
CA ASN A 318 6.61 6.99 10.44
C ASN A 318 7.45 6.08 11.35
N PHE A 319 8.74 5.90 11.04
CA PHE A 319 9.68 5.46 12.07
C PHE A 319 9.76 6.54 13.16
N ALA A 320 8.95 6.39 14.21
CA ALA A 320 8.93 7.24 15.40
C ALA A 320 10.24 7.25 16.22
N GLU A 321 11.28 6.56 15.75
CA GLU A 321 12.59 6.41 16.38
C GLU A 321 13.73 7.17 15.67
N LEU A 322 13.48 7.78 14.50
CA LEU A 322 14.42 8.70 13.82
C LEU A 322 13.87 10.13 13.81
N ARG A 323 13.34 10.58 14.94
CA ARG A 323 13.00 11.99 15.17
C ARG A 323 14.28 12.79 15.38
N ASP A 324 15.02 13.05 14.30
CA ASP A 324 15.87 14.22 14.22
C ASP A 324 15.00 15.46 14.05
N GLU A 325 15.34 16.51 14.79
CA GLU A 325 14.59 17.75 15.06
C GLU A 325 14.24 18.62 13.83
N GLU A 326 14.46 18.13 12.61
CA GLU A 326 14.23 18.86 11.36
C GLU A 326 12.92 18.50 10.65
N TYR A 327 12.35 17.31 10.90
CA TYR A 327 11.11 16.83 10.28
C TYR A 327 9.81 17.21 11.02
N SER A 328 9.92 18.00 12.11
CA SER A 328 8.78 18.57 12.84
C SER A 328 8.29 19.90 12.27
N LYS A 329 8.64 20.25 11.03
CA LYS A 329 8.18 21.50 10.41
C LYS A 329 6.94 21.22 9.55
N PRO A 330 5.78 21.83 9.84
CA PRO A 330 4.60 21.69 9.01
C PRO A 330 4.95 22.08 7.57
N ALA A 331 4.67 21.19 6.63
CA ALA A 331 4.83 21.47 5.22
C ALA A 331 3.83 22.56 4.86
N LYS A 332 4.33 23.78 4.63
CA LYS A 332 3.47 24.86 4.19
C LYS A 332 2.89 24.51 2.82
N TYR A 333 1.57 24.56 2.67
CA TYR A 333 0.92 24.29 1.40
C TYR A 333 1.01 25.55 0.51
N PHE A 334 2.23 25.93 0.10
CA PHE A 334 2.40 27.04 -0.84
C PHE A 334 2.22 26.55 -2.28
N ARG A 335 1.03 26.79 -2.82
CA ARG A 335 0.78 26.77 -4.26
C ARG A 335 0.30 28.15 -4.69
N GLU A 336 0.92 28.71 -5.71
CA GLU A 336 0.43 29.94 -6.32
C GLU A 336 -0.89 29.66 -7.03
N ILE A 337 -1.97 30.29 -6.56
CA ILE A 337 -3.30 30.19 -7.16
C ILE A 337 -3.50 31.41 -8.05
N ASP A 338 -3.83 31.17 -9.32
CA ASP A 338 -4.12 32.22 -10.30
C ASP A 338 -5.13 33.23 -9.74
N ALA A 339 -4.85 34.52 -9.89
CA ALA A 339 -5.73 35.59 -9.40
C ALA A 339 -7.12 35.58 -10.07
N SER A 340 -7.24 34.97 -11.24
CA SER A 340 -8.51 34.81 -11.96
C SER A 340 -9.35 33.63 -11.48
N ASN A 341 -8.78 32.72 -10.67
CA ASN A 341 -9.48 31.55 -10.14
C ASN A 341 -10.57 31.99 -9.14
N SER A 342 -11.83 31.66 -9.43
CA SER A 342 -12.97 32.12 -8.62
C SER A 342 -13.03 31.51 -7.22
N LEU A 343 -12.35 30.38 -6.99
CA LEU A 343 -12.30 29.65 -5.72
C LEU A 343 -11.08 29.99 -4.86
N LYS A 344 -10.23 30.92 -5.32
CA LYS A 344 -8.99 31.28 -4.63
C LYS A 344 -9.17 31.56 -3.13
N PRO A 345 -10.15 32.36 -2.66
CA PRO A 345 -10.33 32.62 -1.23
C PRO A 345 -10.62 31.36 -0.41
N GLU A 346 -11.46 30.47 -0.94
CA GLU A 346 -11.86 29.22 -0.28
C GLU A 346 -10.71 28.22 -0.24
N ILE A 347 -9.93 28.13 -1.32
CA ILE A 347 -8.72 27.29 -1.39
C ILE A 347 -7.66 27.82 -0.40
N GLU A 348 -7.39 29.12 -0.38
CA GLU A 348 -6.42 29.71 0.57
C GLU A 348 -6.83 29.49 2.04
N LYS A 349 -8.14 29.52 2.33
CA LYS A 349 -8.67 29.17 3.65
C LYS A 349 -8.46 27.69 3.96
N LEU A 350 -8.80 26.81 3.01
CA LEU A 350 -8.62 25.36 3.12
C LEU A 350 -7.18 24.98 3.41
N LEU A 351 -6.23 25.54 2.65
CA LEU A 351 -4.81 25.26 2.82
C LEU A 351 -4.32 25.64 4.23
N LYS A 352 -4.74 26.80 4.76
CA LYS A 352 -4.41 27.22 6.13
C LYS A 352 -5.02 26.30 7.20
N LEU A 353 -6.23 25.81 6.96
CA LEU A 353 -6.87 24.86 7.87
C LEU A 353 -6.16 23.51 7.85
N CYS A 354 -5.73 23.03 6.67
CA CYS A 354 -4.90 21.84 6.57
C CYS A 354 -3.55 22.01 7.30
N GLU A 355 -2.88 23.17 7.16
CA GLU A 355 -1.65 23.46 7.92
C GLU A 355 -1.89 23.37 9.43
N LYS A 356 -2.98 23.98 9.92
CA LYS A 356 -3.34 23.95 11.33
C LYS A 356 -3.71 22.53 11.81
N TYR A 357 -4.44 21.78 11.00
CA TYR A 357 -4.78 20.39 11.31
C TYR A 357 -3.52 19.55 11.43
N ASP A 358 -2.57 19.70 10.51
CA ASP A 358 -1.27 19.03 10.54
C ASP A 358 -0.45 19.42 11.78
N GLU A 359 -0.45 20.70 12.15
CA GLU A 359 0.18 21.21 13.39
C GLU A 359 -0.42 20.57 14.64
N ASN A 360 -1.75 20.46 14.70
CA ASN A 360 -2.45 19.90 15.86
C ASN A 360 -2.22 18.39 16.01
N HIS A 361 -2.06 17.67 14.91
CA HIS A 361 -1.93 16.22 14.91
C HIS A 361 -0.48 15.72 14.80
N GLY A 362 0.46 16.59 14.41
CA GLY A 362 1.89 16.27 14.32
C GLY A 362 2.28 15.44 13.10
N TYR A 363 1.44 15.39 12.05
CA TYR A 363 1.73 14.74 10.77
C TYR A 363 0.94 15.39 9.64
N ARG A 364 1.38 15.13 8.41
CA ARG A 364 0.71 15.62 7.20
C ARG A 364 -0.56 14.83 6.91
N SER A 365 -1.71 15.47 7.01
CA SER A 365 -3.04 14.86 6.87
C SER A 365 -3.67 15.07 5.49
N SER A 366 -3.16 16.04 4.73
CA SER A 366 -3.74 16.45 3.45
C SER A 366 -2.73 16.43 2.29
N TYR A 367 -3.20 16.09 1.10
CA TYR A 367 -2.42 16.04 -0.13
C TYR A 367 -3.22 16.60 -1.32
N PHE A 368 -2.56 17.34 -2.19
CA PHE A 368 -3.12 17.94 -3.40
C PHE A 368 -2.18 17.68 -4.59
N SER A 369 -2.67 17.01 -5.63
CA SER A 369 -1.92 16.70 -6.86
C SER A 369 -1.75 17.92 -7.77
N GLY A 370 -0.94 17.80 -8.84
CA GLY A 370 -0.84 18.71 -10.00
C GLY A 370 -2.16 19.31 -10.51
N PRO A 371 -2.17 20.49 -11.14
CA PRO A 371 -3.37 21.00 -11.81
C PRO A 371 -3.67 20.21 -13.10
N VAL A 372 -4.93 20.19 -13.53
CA VAL A 372 -5.36 19.65 -14.82
C VAL A 372 -5.18 20.71 -15.91
N SER A 373 -4.70 20.30 -17.09
CA SER A 373 -4.57 21.22 -18.24
C SER A 373 -5.91 21.51 -18.91
N GLU A 374 -6.00 22.66 -19.60
CA GLU A 374 -7.18 23.02 -20.40
C GLU A 374 -7.46 21.99 -21.49
N GLU A 375 -6.42 21.45 -22.12
CA GLU A 375 -6.56 20.42 -23.16
C GLU A 375 -7.14 19.12 -22.60
N GLU A 376 -6.78 18.74 -21.38
CA GLU A 376 -7.33 17.55 -20.73
C GLU A 376 -8.79 17.73 -20.36
N MET A 377 -9.17 18.89 -19.80
CA MET A 377 -10.57 19.20 -19.52
C MET A 377 -11.41 19.22 -20.80
N GLN A 378 -10.92 19.88 -21.86
CA GLN A 378 -11.61 19.96 -23.15
C GLN A 378 -11.75 18.58 -23.81
N ARG A 379 -10.71 17.74 -23.74
CA ARG A 379 -10.77 16.37 -24.25
C ARG A 379 -11.82 15.57 -23.51
N TRP A 380 -11.86 15.64 -22.18
CA TRP A 380 -12.88 14.96 -21.39
C TRP A 380 -14.30 15.43 -21.75
N GLU A 381 -14.51 16.74 -21.90
CA GLU A 381 -15.81 17.31 -22.29
C GLU A 381 -16.25 16.81 -23.66
N GLN A 382 -15.33 16.74 -24.63
CA GLN A 382 -15.59 16.25 -25.99
C GLN A 382 -15.91 14.75 -26.02
N GLU A 383 -15.15 13.95 -25.27
CA GLU A 383 -15.32 12.48 -25.21
C GLU A 383 -16.65 12.09 -24.56
N ASN A 384 -17.11 12.87 -23.57
CA ASN A 384 -18.32 12.58 -22.81
C ASN A 384 -19.55 13.34 -23.31
N GLY A 385 -19.38 14.34 -24.17
CA GLY A 385 -20.47 15.20 -24.63
C GLY A 385 -21.12 16.01 -23.51
N VAL A 386 -20.34 16.34 -22.47
CA VAL A 386 -20.78 17.00 -21.23
C VAL A 386 -19.86 18.18 -20.95
N HIS A 387 -20.41 19.30 -20.49
CA HIS A 387 -19.61 20.43 -20.03
C HIS A 387 -19.32 20.32 -18.54
N ILE A 388 -18.04 20.45 -18.16
CA ILE A 388 -17.63 20.55 -16.76
C ILE A 388 -18.01 21.96 -16.26
N PRO A 389 -18.66 22.09 -15.09
CA PRO A 389 -19.00 23.40 -14.54
C PRO A 389 -17.75 24.26 -14.30
N GLU A 390 -17.84 25.57 -14.54
CA GLU A 390 -16.66 26.45 -14.48
C GLU A 390 -15.98 26.46 -13.10
N THR A 391 -16.77 26.40 -12.01
CA THR A 391 -16.21 26.33 -10.65
C THR A 391 -15.51 25.00 -10.38
N VAL A 392 -15.95 23.90 -11.02
CA VAL A 392 -15.24 22.62 -10.99
C VAL A 392 -13.96 22.72 -11.83
N LYS A 393 -13.97 23.40 -12.98
CA LYS A 393 -12.75 23.67 -13.76
C LYS A 393 -11.74 24.50 -12.98
N ASP A 394 -12.18 25.53 -12.26
CA ASP A 394 -11.33 26.33 -11.37
C ASP A 394 -10.69 25.48 -10.27
N TRP A 395 -11.40 24.49 -9.73
CA TRP A 395 -10.81 23.52 -8.83
C TRP A 395 -9.80 22.60 -9.51
N LEU A 396 -10.10 22.12 -10.72
CA LEU A 396 -9.18 21.28 -11.49
C LEU A 396 -7.91 22.02 -11.90
N ARG A 397 -8.00 23.32 -12.21
CA ARG A 397 -6.83 24.21 -12.42
C ARG A 397 -6.00 24.37 -11.16
N PHE A 398 -6.55 24.09 -9.99
CA PHE A 398 -5.80 24.01 -8.75
C PHE A 398 -5.27 22.61 -8.49
N THR A 399 -6.06 21.55 -8.67
CA THR A 399 -5.65 20.16 -8.40
C THR A 399 -6.46 19.12 -9.18
N GLN A 400 -5.78 18.10 -9.69
CA GLN A 400 -6.36 16.92 -10.35
C GLN A 400 -6.76 15.81 -9.38
N GLY A 401 -6.58 16.02 -8.08
CA GLY A 401 -6.95 15.04 -7.07
C GLY A 401 -6.39 15.40 -5.72
N CYS A 402 -7.18 15.18 -4.67
CA CYS A 402 -6.75 15.50 -3.33
C CYS A 402 -7.38 14.59 -2.28
N SER A 403 -6.74 14.55 -1.12
CA SER A 403 -7.27 14.05 0.13
C SER A 403 -7.09 15.13 1.18
N ILE A 404 -8.15 15.47 1.90
CA ILE A 404 -8.19 16.57 2.87
C ILE A 404 -8.46 15.98 4.25
N ALA A 405 -7.66 16.38 5.24
CA ALA A 405 -7.76 16.01 6.66
C ALA A 405 -8.11 14.53 6.85
N GLU A 406 -7.19 13.64 6.48
CA GLU A 406 -7.37 12.19 6.59
C GLU A 406 -8.57 11.59 5.84
N ARG A 407 -8.95 12.22 4.72
CA ARG A 407 -10.09 11.83 3.86
C ARG A 407 -11.46 12.26 4.43
N SER A 408 -11.47 13.27 5.30
CA SER A 408 -12.69 14.01 5.63
C SER A 408 -13.35 14.59 4.36
N ALA A 409 -12.53 14.93 3.35
CA ALA A 409 -13.00 15.14 1.99
C ALA A 409 -11.96 14.67 0.96
N TRP A 410 -12.40 14.35 -0.25
CA TRP A 410 -11.52 13.97 -1.34
C TRP A 410 -12.12 14.36 -2.69
N PHE A 411 -11.26 14.71 -3.64
CA PHE A 411 -11.64 15.01 -5.03
C PHE A 411 -10.78 14.23 -6.00
N MET A 412 -11.32 13.96 -7.17
CA MET A 412 -10.68 13.24 -8.27
C MET A 412 -10.57 14.13 -9.52
N GLY A 413 -9.71 13.74 -10.45
CA GLY A 413 -9.55 14.41 -11.74
C GLY A 413 -10.38 13.74 -12.83
N PRO A 414 -10.44 14.34 -14.04
CA PRO A 414 -11.30 13.88 -15.13
C PRO A 414 -11.13 12.41 -15.51
N THR A 415 -9.91 11.87 -15.43
CA THR A 415 -9.59 10.47 -15.73
C THR A 415 -10.28 9.47 -14.79
N SER A 416 -10.70 9.93 -13.61
CA SER A 416 -11.33 9.10 -12.57
C SER A 416 -12.80 9.43 -12.35
N PHE A 417 -13.31 10.48 -13.00
CA PHE A 417 -14.74 10.81 -12.97
C PHE A 417 -15.58 9.60 -13.34
N THR A 418 -16.65 9.38 -12.58
CA THR A 418 -17.51 8.21 -12.76
C THR A 418 -18.96 8.58 -12.61
N SER A 419 -19.81 7.95 -13.42
CA SER A 419 -21.26 7.93 -13.23
C SER A 419 -21.74 6.55 -12.77
N GLN A 420 -20.81 5.65 -12.44
CA GLN A 420 -21.12 4.29 -12.06
C GLN A 420 -21.83 4.32 -10.70
N TYR A 421 -23.04 3.74 -10.64
CA TYR A 421 -23.91 3.71 -9.45
C TYR A 421 -24.56 5.04 -9.06
N LEU A 422 -24.50 6.05 -9.92
CA LEU A 422 -25.20 7.32 -9.75
C LEU A 422 -26.40 7.42 -10.70
N PRO A 423 -27.38 8.29 -10.41
CA PRO A 423 -28.37 8.71 -11.40
C PRO A 423 -27.71 9.16 -12.71
N ASP A 424 -28.33 8.85 -13.85
CA ASP A 424 -27.74 9.06 -15.19
C ASP A 424 -27.27 10.50 -15.46
N ASP A 425 -27.91 11.48 -14.85
CA ASP A 425 -27.58 12.90 -14.99
C ASP A 425 -26.32 13.33 -14.20
N LEU A 426 -25.75 12.47 -13.36
CA LEU A 426 -24.68 12.86 -12.44
C LEU A 426 -23.30 12.34 -12.87
N VAL A 427 -22.29 13.12 -12.53
CA VAL A 427 -20.87 12.75 -12.63
C VAL A 427 -20.23 12.99 -11.27
N ALA A 428 -19.75 11.94 -10.62
CA ALA A 428 -18.98 12.07 -9.37
C ALA A 428 -17.60 12.66 -9.63
N ILE A 429 -17.23 13.58 -8.75
CA ILE A 429 -15.96 14.30 -8.74
C ILE A 429 -15.25 14.24 -7.39
N GLY A 430 -15.87 13.66 -6.36
CA GLY A 430 -15.31 13.55 -5.02
C GLY A 430 -16.31 12.97 -4.02
N GLY A 431 -16.00 13.11 -2.74
CA GLY A 431 -16.86 12.74 -1.63
C GLY A 431 -16.38 13.29 -0.29
N GLU A 432 -17.26 13.27 0.70
CA GLU A 432 -17.01 13.66 2.08
C GLU A 432 -17.13 12.43 3.00
N ILE A 433 -16.38 12.43 4.11
CA ILE A 433 -16.48 11.55 5.31
C ILE A 433 -16.32 10.01 5.06
N GLY A 434 -16.31 9.55 3.82
CA GLY A 434 -15.99 8.17 3.41
C GLY A 434 -17.05 7.12 3.74
N ASP A 435 -18.26 7.54 4.10
CA ASP A 435 -19.40 6.68 4.46
C ASP A 435 -20.38 6.44 3.29
N GLY A 436 -20.16 7.09 2.14
CA GLY A 436 -20.98 6.94 0.94
C GLY A 436 -21.44 8.27 0.34
N GLU A 437 -21.13 9.40 0.98
CA GLU A 437 -21.42 10.74 0.49
C GLU A 437 -20.57 11.09 -0.75
N MET A 438 -21.25 11.49 -1.83
CA MET A 438 -20.65 11.73 -3.14
C MET A 438 -20.90 13.15 -3.61
N ILE A 439 -19.82 13.88 -3.87
CA ILE A 439 -19.86 15.17 -4.54
C ILE A 439 -19.85 14.94 -6.04
N CYS A 440 -20.86 15.47 -6.72
CA CYS A 440 -21.14 15.29 -8.14
C CYS A 440 -21.38 16.64 -8.83
N PHE A 441 -21.45 16.62 -10.16
CA PHE A 441 -22.15 17.66 -10.91
C PHE A 441 -23.19 17.07 -11.87
N SER A 442 -24.23 17.86 -12.15
CA SER A 442 -25.27 17.51 -13.12
C SER A 442 -24.82 17.81 -14.54
N LYS A 443 -24.94 16.83 -15.44
CA LYS A 443 -24.67 16.94 -16.88
C LYS A 443 -25.62 17.94 -17.55
N THR A 444 -26.87 18.00 -17.08
CA THR A 444 -27.90 18.85 -17.66
C THR A 444 -27.86 20.28 -17.14
N THR A 445 -27.66 20.47 -15.83
CA THR A 445 -27.79 21.79 -15.19
C THR A 445 -26.45 22.45 -14.88
N GLY A 446 -25.37 21.67 -14.80
CA GLY A 446 -24.06 22.14 -14.36
C GLY A 446 -23.98 22.47 -12.85
N LYS A 447 -25.04 22.22 -12.09
CA LYS A 447 -25.04 22.38 -10.63
C LYS A 447 -24.16 21.33 -9.97
N VAL A 448 -23.55 21.71 -8.85
CA VAL A 448 -22.84 20.78 -7.97
C VAL A 448 -23.86 20.12 -7.05
N ILE A 449 -23.73 18.82 -6.86
CA ILE A 449 -24.68 18.00 -6.11
C ILE A 449 -23.92 17.24 -5.06
N ASP A 450 -24.43 17.29 -3.85
CA ASP A 450 -24.04 16.42 -2.76
C ASP A 450 -25.13 15.35 -2.60
N LEU A 451 -24.71 14.09 -2.71
CA LEU A 451 -25.58 12.91 -2.73
C LEU A 451 -25.18 11.96 -1.60
N PHE A 452 -26.07 11.78 -0.64
CA PHE A 452 -25.88 10.82 0.46
C PHE A 452 -27.17 10.00 0.65
N GLU A 453 -27.05 8.67 0.59
CA GLU A 453 -28.17 7.72 0.78
C GLU A 453 -29.45 8.03 -0.04
N GLY A 454 -29.30 8.68 -1.19
CA GLY A 454 -30.41 9.08 -2.06
C GLY A 454 -31.00 10.47 -1.78
N GLU A 455 -30.55 11.15 -0.72
CA GLU A 455 -30.82 12.56 -0.50
C GLU A 455 -29.93 13.43 -1.38
N VAL A 456 -30.52 14.45 -2.00
CA VAL A 456 -29.84 15.34 -2.95
C VAL A 456 -29.84 16.76 -2.42
N LYS A 457 -28.66 17.34 -2.28
CA LYS A 457 -28.48 18.76 -2.00
C LYS A 457 -27.79 19.43 -3.20
N GLU A 458 -28.47 20.43 -3.77
CA GLU A 458 -27.96 21.17 -4.92
C GLU A 458 -27.25 22.45 -4.49
N PHE A 459 -26.13 22.72 -5.16
CA PHE A 459 -25.34 23.94 -5.04
C PHE A 459 -25.11 24.56 -6.41
N ASP A 460 -25.15 25.88 -6.48
CA ASP A 460 -24.85 26.61 -7.72
C ASP A 460 -23.34 26.66 -8.01
N SER A 461 -22.49 26.38 -7.01
CA SER A 461 -21.04 26.46 -7.11
C SER A 461 -20.33 25.45 -6.22
N LEU A 462 -19.18 24.96 -6.68
CA LEU A 462 -18.27 24.16 -5.84
C LEU A 462 -17.76 24.95 -4.63
N LYS A 463 -17.81 26.28 -4.69
CA LYS A 463 -17.52 27.18 -3.56
C LYS A 463 -18.29 26.80 -2.30
N ASP A 464 -19.56 26.44 -2.42
CA ASP A 464 -20.42 26.14 -1.27
C ASP A 464 -20.03 24.81 -0.60
N VAL A 465 -19.61 23.84 -1.42
CA VAL A 465 -19.03 22.58 -0.94
C VAL A 465 -17.70 22.83 -0.24
N LEU A 466 -16.80 23.61 -0.83
CA LEU A 466 -15.53 23.97 -0.18
C LEU A 466 -15.73 24.72 1.14
N ASN A 467 -16.76 25.55 1.26
CA ASN A 467 -17.10 26.19 2.52
C ASN A 467 -17.58 25.18 3.57
N SER A 468 -18.34 24.16 3.16
CA SER A 468 -18.78 23.07 4.04
C SER A 468 -17.58 22.25 4.52
N ILE A 469 -16.66 21.88 3.62
CA ILE A 469 -15.41 21.19 3.96
C ILE A 469 -14.53 22.03 4.90
N ASN A 470 -14.38 23.33 4.61
CA ASN A 470 -13.65 24.24 5.48
C ASN A 470 -14.24 24.28 6.89
N ASP A 471 -15.56 24.20 7.02
CA ASP A 471 -16.23 24.21 8.31
C ASP A 471 -16.10 22.85 9.03
N LEU A 472 -16.08 21.74 8.28
CA LEU A 472 -15.87 20.39 8.78
C LEU A 472 -14.48 20.22 9.43
N ILE A 473 -13.42 20.73 8.78
CA ILE A 473 -12.05 20.51 9.25
C ILE A 473 -11.54 21.61 10.20
N ASP A 474 -12.31 22.69 10.40
CA ASP A 474 -11.94 23.75 11.33
C ASP A 474 -12.17 23.31 12.77
N GLU A 475 -11.13 22.75 13.39
CA GLU A 475 -11.15 22.27 14.77
C GLU A 475 -11.37 23.37 15.83
N SER A 476 -11.41 24.65 15.43
CA SER A 476 -11.86 25.71 16.35
C SER A 476 -13.38 25.77 16.50
N LYS A 477 -14.12 25.09 15.63
CA LYS A 477 -15.57 24.98 15.68
C LYS A 477 -15.95 23.70 16.43
N PRO A 478 -16.68 23.78 17.55
CA PRO A 478 -17.19 22.57 18.19
C PRO A 478 -18.22 21.91 17.27
N SER A 479 -18.16 20.57 17.16
CA SER A 479 -19.05 19.77 16.29
C SER A 479 -20.53 19.85 16.68
N ILE A 480 -20.81 20.32 17.90
CA ILE A 480 -22.13 20.60 18.45
C ILE A 480 -22.04 21.91 19.26
N SER A 481 -23.09 22.73 19.26
CA SER A 481 -23.11 23.91 20.13
C SER A 481 -23.20 23.49 21.60
N ASP A 482 -22.65 24.32 22.51
CA ASP A 482 -22.78 24.12 23.96
C ASP A 482 -24.25 23.93 24.38
N GLU A 483 -25.17 24.69 23.75
CA GLU A 483 -26.61 24.59 23.97
C GLU A 483 -27.18 23.22 23.57
N THR A 484 -26.71 22.66 22.45
CA THR A 484 -27.13 21.33 21.98
C THR A 484 -26.56 20.24 22.87
N TRP A 485 -25.30 20.38 23.30
CA TRP A 485 -24.67 19.47 24.25
C TRP A 485 -25.40 19.45 25.59
N ASP A 486 -25.72 20.62 26.14
CA ASP A 486 -26.49 20.75 27.39
C ASP A 486 -27.87 20.10 27.26
N MET A 487 -28.54 20.28 26.12
CA MET A 487 -29.82 19.63 25.84
C MET A 487 -29.70 18.10 25.78
N LEU A 488 -28.68 17.57 25.08
CA LEU A 488 -28.42 16.13 24.97
C LEU A 488 -28.09 15.51 26.32
N MET A 489 -27.22 16.17 27.11
CA MET A 489 -26.85 15.71 28.45
C MET A 489 -28.03 15.73 29.41
N LYS A 490 -28.88 16.76 29.33
CA LYS A 490 -30.13 16.79 30.11
C LYS A 490 -31.06 15.62 29.75
N LYS A 491 -31.23 15.36 28.45
CA LYS A 491 -32.04 14.22 27.98
C LYS A 491 -31.46 12.88 28.44
N TYR A 492 -30.14 12.70 28.36
CA TYR A 492 -29.45 11.51 28.84
C TYR A 492 -29.71 11.27 30.33
N GLU A 493 -29.57 12.29 31.18
CA GLU A 493 -29.85 12.17 32.62
C GLU A 493 -31.33 11.89 32.90
N GLU A 494 -32.25 12.48 32.14
CA GLU A 494 -33.68 12.18 32.25
C GLU A 494 -34.03 10.73 31.85
N ASP A 495 -33.42 10.22 30.77
CA ASP A 495 -33.69 8.87 30.26
C ASP A 495 -33.03 7.80 31.18
N LYS A 496 -31.86 8.11 31.75
CA LYS A 496 -31.20 7.32 32.81
C LYS A 496 -32.03 7.28 34.10
N ALA A 497 -32.59 8.41 34.53
CA ALA A 497 -33.47 8.47 35.70
C ALA A 497 -34.77 7.68 35.52
N LYS A 498 -35.23 7.50 34.27
CA LYS A 498 -36.39 6.68 33.90
C LYS A 498 -36.05 5.20 33.68
N GLY A 499 -34.77 4.81 33.73
CA GLY A 499 -34.32 3.45 33.48
C GLY A 499 -34.49 2.99 32.03
N LEU A 500 -34.49 3.94 31.08
CA LEU A 500 -34.59 3.66 29.64
C LEU A 500 -33.25 3.33 28.99
N ILE A 501 -32.16 3.62 29.69
CA ILE A 501 -30.75 3.37 29.34
C ILE A 501 -29.94 3.04 30.60
#